data_AF-A0A3D3PTH2-F1
#
_entry.id   AF-A0A3D3PTH2-F1
#
_cell.length_a   1.000
_cell.length_b   1.000
_cell.length_c   1.000
_cell.angle_alpha   90.00
_cell.angle_beta   90.00
_cell.angle_gamma   90.00
#
_symmetry.space_group_name_H-M   'P 1'
#
loop_
_entity.id
_entity.type
_entity.pdbx_description
1 polymer ?
#
loop_
_entity_poly.entity_id
_entity_poly.type
_entity_poly.pdbx_seq_one_letter_code
_entity_poly.pdbx_strand_id
1 'polypeptide(L)' 'MSAGGAEVQCGWLKDKYGLSWQIVPSVLIDLLRDPDSVKSQRVMQAMFKMKRIDIAALKKAYEQE' A
#
# COMPACT_ATOMS: atom_id res chain seq x y z
N MET A 1 4.43 2.32 24.56
CA MET A 1 4.81 0.89 24.41
C MET A 1 3.84 0.27 23.43
N SER A 2 4.29 0.01 22.19
CA SER A 2 3.44 -0.56 21.15
C SER A 2 3.02 -1.97 21.57
N ALA A 3 1.71 -2.22 21.65
CA ALA A 3 1.14 -3.49 22.09
C ALA A 3 1.36 -4.58 21.03
N GLY A 4 2.58 -5.12 20.96
CA GLY A 4 2.94 -6.36 20.25
C GLY A 4 2.81 -6.36 18.72
N GLY A 5 2.26 -5.31 18.11
CA GLY A 5 2.09 -5.23 16.66
C GLY A 5 3.33 -4.67 15.97
N ALA A 6 3.81 -5.38 14.95
CA ALA A 6 4.87 -4.91 14.06
C ALA A 6 4.23 -4.41 12.76
N GLU A 7 4.51 -3.16 12.40
CA GLU A 7 4.18 -2.62 11.08
C GLU A 7 5.15 -3.20 10.04
N VAL A 8 4.61 -3.90 9.07
CA VAL A 8 5.34 -4.51 7.95
C VAL A 8 5.06 -3.67 6.70
N GLN A 9 6.00 -3.68 5.75
CA GLN A 9 5.87 -2.93 4.49
C GLN A 9 4.60 -3.33 3.72
N CYS A 10 4.08 -2.42 2.89
CA CYS A 10 2.92 -2.62 2.02
C CYS A 10 1.57 -2.85 2.74
N GLY A 11 1.34 -2.19 3.87
CA GLY A 11 0.06 -2.24 4.59
C GLY A 11 -0.13 -3.50 5.44
N TRP A 12 0.95 -4.26 5.65
CA TRP A 12 0.94 -5.46 6.47
C TRP A 12 1.11 -5.12 7.94
N LEU A 13 0.33 -5.78 8.79
CA LEU A 13 0.29 -5.59 10.22
C LEU A 13 0.27 -6.96 10.86
N LYS A 14 1.17 -7.20 11.81
CA LYS A 14 1.09 -8.39 12.65
C LYS A 14 0.33 -8.04 13.92
N ASP A 15 -0.73 -8.78 14.24
CA ASP A 15 -1.47 -8.57 15.48
C ASP A 15 -0.79 -9.24 16.69
N LYS A 16 -1.34 -9.01 17.89
CA LYS A 16 -0.82 -9.56 19.15
C LYS A 16 -0.87 -11.09 19.26
N TYR A 17 -1.63 -11.76 18.38
CA TYR A 17 -1.73 -13.22 18.30
C TYR A 17 -0.82 -13.79 17.20
N GLY A 18 -0.09 -12.93 16.49
CA GLY A 18 0.82 -13.30 15.44
C GLY A 18 0.15 -13.46 14.07
N LEU A 19 -1.12 -13.08 13.91
CA LEU A 19 -1.80 -13.09 12.61
C LEU A 19 -1.37 -11.88 11.78
N SER A 20 -1.13 -12.14 10.50
CA SER A 20 -0.75 -11.11 9.53
C SER A 20 -1.98 -10.61 8.79
N TRP A 21 -2.28 -9.33 8.96
CA TRP A 21 -3.36 -8.62 8.31
C TRP A 21 -2.79 -7.67 7.27
N GLN A 22 -3.42 -7.58 6.10
CA GLN A 22 -3.08 -6.58 5.10
C GLN A 22 -4.26 -5.65 4.90
N ILE A 23 -4.05 -4.35 5.12
CA ILE A 23 -5.05 -3.33 4.80
C ILE A 23 -4.83 -2.88 3.36
N VAL A 24 -5.67 -3.37 2.45
CA VAL A 24 -5.64 -3.04 1.03
C VAL A 24 -6.83 -2.15 0.69
N PRO A 25 -6.62 -0.86 0.37
CA PRO A 25 -7.69 0.02 -0.11
C PRO A 25 -8.20 -0.45 -1.47
N SER A 26 -9.52 -0.35 -1.71
CA SER A 26 -10.12 -0.67 -3.01
C SER A 26 -9.48 0.13 -4.15
N VAL A 27 -9.23 1.42 -3.93
CA VAL A 27 -8.55 2.31 -4.90
C VAL A 27 -7.16 1.81 -5.31
N LEU A 28 -6.42 1.12 -4.43
CA LEU A 28 -5.12 0.55 -4.81
C LEU A 28 -5.32 -0.54 -5.87
N ILE A 29 -6.36 -1.38 -5.74
CA ILE A 29 -6.67 -2.43 -6.72
C ILE A 29 -7.07 -1.80 -8.06
N ASP A 30 -7.89 -0.74 -8.05
CA ASP A 30 -8.29 -0.03 -9.27
C ASP A 30 -7.08 0.57 -9.99
N LEU A 31 -6.20 1.25 -9.26
CA LEU A 31 -4.99 1.87 -9.80
C LEU A 31 -3.96 0.84 -10.33
N LEU A 32 -3.87 -0.34 -9.71
CA LEU A 32 -3.00 -1.42 -10.16
C LEU A 32 -3.56 -2.19 -11.36
N ARG A 33 -4.89 -2.19 -11.54
CA ARG A 33 -5.59 -2.80 -12.69
C ARG A 33 -5.69 -1.90 -13.91
N ASP A 34 -5.15 -0.68 -13.82
CA ASP A 34 -5.17 0.26 -14.94
C ASP A 34 -4.45 -0.34 -16.17
N PRO A 35 -5.02 -0.23 -17.38
CA PRO A 35 -4.39 -0.70 -18.61
C PRO A 35 -3.06 0.02 -18.93
N ASP A 36 -2.84 1.20 -18.36
CA ASP A 36 -1.57 1.92 -18.44
C ASP A 36 -0.54 1.27 -17.50
N SER A 37 0.36 0.49 -18.10
CA SER A 37 1.44 -0.21 -17.39
C SER A 37 2.44 0.73 -16.72
N VAL A 38 2.60 1.96 -17.22
CA VAL A 38 3.52 2.95 -16.66
C VAL A 38 2.95 3.51 -15.36
N LYS A 39 1.66 3.87 -15.37
CA LYS A 39 0.97 4.39 -14.18
C LYS A 39 0.85 3.32 -13.09
N SER A 40 0.44 2.10 -13.44
CA SER A 40 0.35 1.00 -12.47
C SER A 40 1.72 0.65 -11.86
N GLN A 41 2.82 0.69 -12.64
CA GLN A 41 4.17 0.51 -12.09
C GLN A 41 4.57 1.64 -11.13
N ARG A 42 4.22 2.91 -11.41
CA ARG A 42 4.47 4.03 -10.48
C ARG A 42 3.75 3.82 -9.16
N VAL A 43 2.50 3.39 -9.20
CA VAL A 43 1.69 3.05 -8.03
C VAL A 43 2.32 1.89 -7.24
N MET A 44 2.79 0.82 -7.91
CA MET A 44 3.52 -0.27 -7.26
C MET A 44 4.80 0.21 -6.57
N GLN A 45 5.62 1.03 -7.25
CA GLN A 45 6.85 1.56 -6.67
C GLN A 45 6.59 2.45 -5.46
N ALA A 46 5.54 3.27 -5.49
CA ALA A 46 5.12 4.08 -4.36
C ALA A 46 4.65 3.20 -3.20
N MET A 47 3.85 2.16 -3.48
CA MET A 47 3.39 1.20 -2.48
C MET A 47 4.53 0.49 -1.74
N PHE A 48 5.58 0.05 -2.45
CA PHE A 48 6.74 -0.62 -1.83
C PHE A 48 7.53 0.27 -0.86
N LYS A 49 7.46 1.59 -1.03
CA LYS A 49 8.11 2.55 -0.12
C LYS A 49 7.25 2.85 1.12
N MET A 50 6.00 2.40 1.14
CA MET A 50 5.04 2.69 2.21
C MET A 50 4.96 1.53 3.21
N LYS A 51 4.97 1.87 4.51
CA LYS A 51 4.59 0.93 5.58
C LYS A 51 3.08 0.88 5.73
N ARG A 52 2.44 2.05 5.81
CA ARG A 52 0.98 2.22 5.75
C ARG A 52 0.59 2.75 4.39
N ILE A 53 -0.41 2.14 3.75
CA ILE A 53 -0.91 2.60 2.45
C ILE A 53 -1.58 3.97 2.61
N ASP A 54 -1.04 4.98 1.93
CA ASP A 54 -1.61 6.32 1.86
C ASP A 54 -2.26 6.54 0.49
N ILE A 55 -3.58 6.69 0.48
CA ILE A 55 -4.36 6.82 -0.75
C ILE A 55 -4.00 8.11 -1.51
N ALA A 56 -3.75 9.22 -0.81
CA ALA A 56 -3.42 10.49 -1.45
C ALA A 56 -2.04 10.40 -2.12
N ALA A 57 -1.07 9.77 -1.44
CA ALA A 57 0.25 9.55 -2.01
C ALA A 57 0.21 8.58 -3.21
N LEU A 58 -0.63 7.53 -3.17
CA LEU A 58 -0.81 6.63 -4.32
C LEU A 58 -1.43 7.34 -5.52
N LYS A 59 -2.47 8.16 -5.31
CA LYS A 59 -3.07 8.98 -6.37
C LYS A 59 -2.05 9.95 -6.97
N LYS A 60 -1.26 10.60 -6.13
CA LYS A 60 -0.19 11.49 -6.60
C LYS A 60 0.87 10.73 -7.42
N ALA A 61 1.24 9.52 -7.02
CA ALA A 61 2.16 8.69 -7.80
C ALA A 61 1.57 8.22 -9.13
N TYR A 62 0.25 8.00 -9.19
CA TYR A 62 -0.48 7.69 -10.42
C TYR A 62 -0.57 8.87 -11.37
N GLU A 63 -0.78 10.08 -10.84
CA GLU A 63 -0.95 11.34 -11.61
C GLU A 63 0.37 12.06 -11.91
N GLN A 64 1.47 11.72 -11.25
CA GLN A 64 2.78 12.27 -11.58
C GLN A 64 3.15 11.85 -13.00
N GLU A 65 3.28 12.83 -13.91
CA GLU A 65 3.69 12.67 -15.31
C GLU A 65 5.20 12.42 -15.46
#